data_AF-A0A931LPW7-F1
#
_entry.id   AF-A0A931LPW7-F1
#
_cell.length_a   1.000
_cell.length_b   1.000
_cell.length_c   1.000
_cell.angle_alpha   90.00
_cell.angle_beta   90.00
_cell.angle_gamma   90.00
#
_symmetry.space_group_name_H-M   'P 1'
#
loop_
_entity.id
_entity.type
_entity.pdbx_description
1 polymer ?
#
loop_
_entity_poly.entity_id
_entity_poly.type
_entity_poly.pdbx_seq_one_letter_code
_entity_poly.pdbx_strand_id
1 'polypeptide(L)'
;MSYLANNLPAQTTRFIGREADIEEVSQLLEKSRLVTLTGIGGTGKTRLSLQVAADCIEQYADGVWFVELAPVSQPPFVANAISEVLNVADLPGKSNLDSLKEALKKKHLLLVLDNCEHLGRPVRRWWIACSRPVRNCVSWPVAGRD
;
A
#
# COMPACT_ATOMS: atom_id res chain seq x y z
N MET A 1 0.16 -25.20 7.91
CA MET A 1 0.44 -24.38 6.73
C MET A 1 -0.43 -23.13 6.84
N SER A 2 0.13 -22.03 7.34
CA SER A 2 -0.56 -20.74 7.34
C SER A 2 -0.61 -20.25 5.89
N TYR A 3 -1.81 -20.23 5.28
CA TYR A 3 -2.01 -19.47 4.05
C TYR A 3 -1.79 -18.00 4.42
N LEU A 4 -0.70 -17.41 3.90
CA LEU A 4 -0.42 -15.99 4.12
C LEU A 4 -1.48 -15.17 3.38
N ALA A 5 -2.24 -14.37 4.12
CA ALA A 5 -3.34 -13.58 3.60
C ALA A 5 -2.83 -12.57 2.56
N ASN A 6 -3.36 -12.61 1.34
CA ASN A 6 -3.04 -11.64 0.31
C ASN A 6 -4.12 -11.63 -0.79
N ASN A 7 -4.12 -10.59 -1.61
CA ASN A 7 -4.94 -10.47 -2.83
C ASN A 7 -4.07 -10.15 -4.06
N LEU A 8 -2.80 -10.58 -4.05
CA LEU A 8 -1.87 -10.24 -5.13
C LEU A 8 -2.30 -10.92 -6.44
N PRO A 9 -2.44 -10.18 -7.55
CA PRO A 9 -2.74 -10.78 -8.84
C PRO A 9 -1.61 -11.71 -9.29
N ALA A 10 -2.00 -12.86 -9.85
CA ALA A 10 -1.06 -13.88 -10.32
C ALA A 10 -0.13 -13.29 -11.39
N GLN A 11 1.18 -13.39 -11.16
CA GLN A 11 2.20 -12.95 -12.12
C GLN A 11 2.36 -14.05 -13.19
N THR A 12 1.77 -13.86 -14.37
CA THR A 12 1.71 -14.88 -15.43
C THR A 12 2.99 -15.03 -16.25
N THR A 13 4.02 -14.22 -16.00
CA THR A 13 5.28 -14.24 -16.74
C THR A 13 6.48 -14.12 -15.80
N ARG A 14 7.61 -14.75 -16.15
CA ARG A 14 8.87 -14.57 -15.40
C ARG A 14 9.30 -13.11 -15.45
N PHE A 15 9.62 -12.54 -14.31
CA PHE A 15 10.16 -11.20 -14.19
C PHE A 15 11.69 -11.31 -14.31
N ILE A 16 12.24 -10.89 -15.46
CA ILE A 16 13.64 -11.14 -15.83
C ILE A 16 14.42 -9.83 -15.77
N GLY A 17 15.61 -9.85 -15.16
CA GLY A 17 16.59 -8.75 -15.27
C GLY A 17 16.29 -7.56 -14.37
N ARG A 18 15.60 -7.79 -13.25
CA ARG A 18 15.25 -6.78 -12.23
C ARG A 18 15.47 -7.28 -10.81
N GLU A 19 16.31 -8.28 -10.64
CA GLU A 19 16.67 -8.86 -9.36
C GLU A 19 17.30 -7.80 -8.44
N ALA A 20 18.15 -6.94 -9.00
CA ALA A 20 18.74 -5.80 -8.28
C ALA A 20 17.68 -4.77 -7.83
N ASP A 21 16.72 -4.44 -8.69
CA ASP A 21 15.62 -3.53 -8.34
C ASP A 21 14.75 -4.13 -7.21
N ILE A 22 14.46 -5.43 -7.27
CA ILE A 22 13.69 -6.14 -6.24
C ILE A 22 14.43 -6.08 -4.91
N GLU A 23 15.71 -6.40 -4.92
CA GLU A 23 16.54 -6.40 -3.72
C GLU A 23 16.62 -4.99 -3.12
N GLU A 24 16.84 -3.97 -3.94
CA GLU A 24 16.87 -2.58 -3.49
C GLU A 24 15.56 -2.17 -2.81
N VAL A 25 14.42 -2.45 -3.46
CA VAL A 25 13.11 -2.10 -2.89
C VAL A 25 12.82 -2.89 -1.62
N SER A 26 13.19 -4.17 -1.57
CA SER A 26 13.02 -5.01 -0.38
C SER A 26 13.83 -4.47 0.81
N GLN A 27 15.10 -4.11 0.59
CA GLN A 27 15.93 -3.48 1.61
C GLN A 27 15.40 -2.11 2.06
N LEU A 28 14.80 -1.34 1.13
CA LEU A 28 14.15 -0.08 1.47
C LEU A 28 12.91 -0.31 2.35
N LEU A 29 12.16 -1.39 2.14
CA LEU A 29 10.98 -1.75 2.95
C LEU A 29 11.35 -2.20 4.35
N GLU A 30 12.52 -2.81 4.54
CA GLU A 30 13.03 -3.14 5.87
C GLU A 30 13.38 -1.88 6.67
N LYS A 31 13.88 -0.85 5.99
CA LYS A 31 14.39 0.40 6.59
C LYS A 31 13.34 1.51 6.70
N SER A 32 12.30 1.45 5.88
CA SER A 32 11.31 2.53 5.70
C SER A 32 9.89 1.99 5.73
N ARG A 33 8.94 2.77 6.28
CA ARG A 33 7.51 2.40 6.25
C ARG A 33 6.79 2.79 4.98
N LEU A 34 7.45 3.61 4.18
CA LEU A 34 6.98 4.11 2.91
C LEU A 34 8.12 3.97 1.93
N VAL A 35 7.91 3.13 0.92
CA VAL A 35 8.77 3.08 -0.25
C VAL A 35 7.95 3.51 -1.44
N THR A 36 8.64 4.22 -2.33
CA THR A 36 7.98 4.92 -3.39
C THR A 36 8.68 4.69 -4.72
N LEU A 37 7.97 4.13 -5.71
CA LEU A 37 8.51 3.83 -7.04
C LEU A 37 8.16 4.93 -8.05
N THR A 38 9.14 5.56 -8.71
CA THR A 38 8.89 6.44 -9.87
C THR A 38 9.61 5.87 -11.05
N GLY A 39 9.04 6.16 -12.20
CA GLY A 39 9.64 5.98 -13.49
C GLY A 39 8.64 6.46 -14.52
N ILE A 40 9.10 6.57 -15.75
CA ILE A 40 8.24 6.88 -16.90
C ILE A 40 7.15 5.79 -17.02
N GLY A 41 6.00 6.14 -17.61
CA GLY A 41 4.95 5.16 -17.89
C GLY A 41 5.50 3.96 -18.67
N GLY A 42 4.96 2.75 -18.42
CA GLY A 42 5.40 1.54 -19.12
C GLY A 42 6.70 0.89 -18.62
N THR A 43 7.38 1.44 -17.61
CA THR A 43 8.61 0.82 -17.05
C THR A 43 8.37 -0.38 -16.13
N GLY A 44 7.15 -0.91 -16.04
CA GLY A 44 6.85 -2.10 -15.24
C GLY A 44 6.83 -1.91 -13.71
N LYS A 45 6.55 -0.70 -13.22
CA LYS A 45 6.52 -0.40 -11.77
C LYS A 45 5.50 -1.23 -10.98
N THR A 46 4.27 -1.33 -11.49
CA THR A 46 3.24 -2.23 -10.94
C THR A 46 3.76 -3.65 -10.80
N ARG A 47 4.46 -4.13 -11.83
CA ARG A 47 5.00 -5.48 -11.81
C ARG A 47 6.13 -5.65 -10.80
N LEU A 48 7.01 -4.65 -10.69
CA LEU A 48 8.07 -4.61 -9.68
C LEU A 48 7.49 -4.60 -8.26
N SER A 49 6.50 -3.74 -7.97
CA SER A 49 5.88 -3.66 -6.65
C SER A 49 5.16 -4.95 -6.27
N LEU A 50 4.45 -5.57 -7.22
CA LEU A 50 3.78 -6.85 -7.01
C LEU A 50 4.77 -8.00 -6.76
N GLN A 51 5.89 -8.04 -7.50
CA GLN A 51 6.93 -9.04 -7.30
C GLN A 51 7.58 -8.89 -5.92
N VAL A 52 8.01 -7.68 -5.55
CA VAL A 52 8.56 -7.41 -4.21
C VAL A 52 7.56 -7.75 -3.10
N ALA A 53 6.29 -7.41 -3.30
CA ALA A 53 5.22 -7.71 -2.35
C ALA A 53 5.01 -9.22 -2.17
N ALA A 54 5.13 -10.00 -3.26
CA ALA A 54 5.09 -11.46 -3.21
C ALA A 54 6.33 -12.05 -2.51
N ASP A 55 7.53 -11.53 -2.80
CA ASP A 55 8.79 -12.04 -2.25
C ASP A 55 8.90 -11.77 -0.73
N CYS A 56 8.31 -10.67 -0.26
CA CYS A 56 8.31 -10.31 1.15
C CYS A 56 7.08 -10.82 1.92
N ILE A 57 6.19 -11.62 1.32
CA ILE A 57 4.90 -12.01 1.92
C ILE A 57 5.04 -12.66 3.30
N GLU A 58 6.09 -13.47 3.51
CA GLU A 58 6.35 -14.15 4.78
C GLU A 58 6.77 -13.19 5.92
N GLN A 59 7.21 -11.98 5.57
CA GLN A 59 7.62 -10.97 6.54
C GLN A 59 6.43 -10.26 7.18
N TYR A 60 5.24 -10.35 6.59
CA TYR A 60 4.03 -9.63 7.01
C TYR A 60 2.97 -10.57 7.58
N ALA A 61 2.95 -10.73 8.91
CA ALA A 61 2.05 -11.62 9.63
C ALA A 61 0.56 -11.37 9.36
N ASP A 62 0.16 -10.12 9.06
CA ASP A 62 -1.21 -9.74 8.72
C ASP A 62 -1.44 -9.60 7.20
N GLY A 63 -0.47 -10.07 6.41
CA GLY A 63 -0.60 -10.23 4.97
C GLY A 63 -0.14 -9.05 4.12
N VAL A 64 -0.31 -9.23 2.82
CA VAL A 64 0.11 -8.28 1.78
C VAL A 64 -1.07 -7.95 0.86
N TRP A 65 -1.37 -6.68 0.70
CA TRP A 65 -2.62 -6.21 0.12
C TRP A 65 -2.37 -5.21 -1.01
N PHE A 66 -2.86 -5.52 -2.20
CA PHE A 66 -2.86 -4.66 -3.37
C PHE A 66 -4.17 -3.88 -3.44
N VAL A 67 -4.07 -2.58 -3.64
CA VAL A 67 -5.19 -1.66 -3.80
C VAL A 67 -4.97 -0.85 -5.08
N GLU A 68 -5.78 -1.14 -6.09
CA GLU A 68 -5.79 -0.37 -7.32
C GLU A 68 -6.59 0.91 -7.11
N LEU A 69 -5.95 2.08 -7.23
CA LEU A 69 -6.65 3.36 -7.07
C LEU A 69 -7.18 3.89 -8.40
N ALA A 70 -6.96 3.22 -9.54
CA ALA A 70 -7.49 3.62 -10.85
C ALA A 70 -8.99 4.03 -10.84
N PRO A 71 -9.90 3.33 -10.12
CA PRO A 71 -11.31 3.72 -10.06
C PRO A 71 -11.61 4.87 -9.07
N VAL A 72 -10.65 5.31 -8.27
CA VAL A 72 -10.84 6.30 -7.19
C VAL A 72 -10.73 7.71 -7.74
N SER A 73 -11.84 8.43 -7.88
CA SER A 73 -11.81 9.74 -8.52
C SER A 73 -11.27 10.88 -7.64
N GLN A 74 -11.26 10.73 -6.31
CA GLN A 74 -10.87 11.81 -5.39
C GLN A 74 -10.12 11.29 -4.14
N PRO A 75 -9.15 12.05 -3.60
CA PRO A 75 -8.35 11.65 -2.43
C PRO A 75 -9.13 11.19 -1.19
N PRO A 76 -10.29 11.78 -0.84
CA PRO A 76 -11.06 11.33 0.33
C PRO A 76 -11.55 9.87 0.22
N PHE A 77 -11.70 9.33 -0.99
CA PHE A 77 -12.22 7.98 -1.21
C PHE A 77 -11.15 6.87 -1.14
N VAL A 78 -9.86 7.24 -1.00
CA VAL A 78 -8.77 6.26 -0.84
C VAL A 78 -8.96 5.40 0.40
N ALA A 79 -9.43 5.98 1.51
CA ALA A 79 -9.68 5.24 2.74
C ALA A 79 -10.77 4.17 2.56
N ASN A 80 -11.80 4.46 1.75
CA ASN A 80 -12.86 3.51 1.43
C ASN A 80 -12.31 2.33 0.61
N ALA A 81 -11.52 2.62 -0.43
CA ALA A 81 -10.91 1.57 -1.26
C ALA A 81 -10.00 0.63 -0.45
N ILE A 82 -9.22 1.18 0.48
CA ILE A 82 -8.38 0.37 1.38
C ILE A 82 -9.25 -0.43 2.36
N SER A 83 -10.30 0.18 2.93
CA SER A 83 -11.19 -0.49 3.88
C SER A 83 -11.93 -1.66 3.24
N GLU A 84 -12.35 -1.52 1.98
CA GLU A 84 -12.97 -2.58 1.20
C GLU A 84 -12.02 -3.77 0.99
N VAL A 85 -10.78 -3.51 0.56
CA VAL A 85 -9.75 -4.56 0.37
C VAL A 85 -9.42 -5.27 1.68
N LEU A 86 -9.31 -4.52 2.79
CA LEU A 86 -8.97 -5.08 4.10
C LEU A 86 -10.17 -5.62 4.89
N ASN A 87 -11.39 -5.52 4.32
CA ASN A 87 -12.66 -5.83 4.98
C ASN A 87 -12.78 -5.18 6.37
N VAL A 88 -12.46 -3.89 6.46
CA VAL A 88 -12.54 -3.09 7.68
C VAL A 88 -13.88 -2.36 7.72
N ALA A 89 -14.66 -2.62 8.77
CA ALA A 89 -15.91 -1.92 9.01
C ALA A 89 -15.70 -0.56 9.70
N ASP A 90 -16.61 0.37 9.43
CA ASP A 90 -16.65 1.65 10.12
C ASP A 90 -17.02 1.46 11.60
N LEU A 91 -16.32 2.19 12.47
CA LEU A 91 -16.62 2.25 13.89
C LEU A 91 -17.70 3.31 14.15
N PRO A 92 -18.72 3.02 14.98
CA PRO A 92 -19.74 4.00 15.34
C PRO A 92 -19.13 5.30 15.87
N GLY A 93 -19.58 6.43 15.33
CA GLY A 93 -19.11 7.76 15.74
C GLY A 93 -17.71 8.15 15.25
N LYS A 94 -17.10 7.40 14.34
CA LYS A 94 -15.81 7.73 13.71
C LYS A 94 -15.94 7.89 12.21
N SER A 95 -15.02 8.64 11.61
CA SER A 95 -14.85 8.65 10.17
C SER A 95 -14.30 7.31 9.67
N ASN A 96 -14.50 6.98 8.38
CA ASN A 96 -13.90 5.79 7.77
C ASN A 96 -12.37 5.78 7.93
N LEU A 97 -11.73 6.92 7.68
CA LEU A 97 -10.29 7.09 7.84
C LEU A 97 -9.81 6.77 9.27
N ASP A 98 -10.55 7.19 10.30
CA ASP A 98 -10.17 6.92 11.68
C ASP A 98 -10.43 5.47 12.09
N SER A 99 -11.49 4.86 11.56
CA SER A 99 -11.76 3.41 11.73
C SER A 99 -10.64 2.58 11.10
N LEU A 100 -10.22 2.94 9.89
CA LEU A 100 -9.10 2.32 9.19
C LEU A 100 -7.79 2.48 9.97
N LYS A 101 -7.47 3.67 10.48
CA LYS A 101 -6.28 3.89 11.32
C LYS A 101 -6.28 2.97 12.54
N GLU A 102 -7.41 2.84 13.24
CA GLU A 102 -7.51 1.94 14.40
C GLU A 102 -7.30 0.48 14.01
N ALA A 103 -7.85 0.04 12.87
CA ALA A 103 -7.65 -1.30 12.36
C ALA A 103 -6.19 -1.58 11.99
N LEU A 104 -5.49 -0.61 11.41
CA LEU A 104 -4.09 -0.74 10.98
C LEU A 104 -3.09 -0.68 12.13
N LYS A 105 -3.38 0.03 13.22
CA LYS A 105 -2.47 0.20 14.38
C LYS A 105 -1.96 -1.12 14.98
N LYS A 106 -2.75 -2.18 14.87
CA LYS A 106 -2.47 -3.48 15.50
C LYS A 106 -1.96 -4.54 14.52
N LYS A 107 -1.87 -4.21 13.23
CA LYS A 107 -1.49 -5.16 12.18
C LYS A 107 -0.02 -4.98 11.78
N HIS A 108 0.57 -6.04 11.24
CA HIS A 108 1.84 -6.09 10.55
C HIS A 108 1.61 -6.53 9.11
N LEU A 109 1.13 -5.60 8.28
CA LEU A 109 0.79 -5.82 6.89
C LEU A 109 1.56 -4.90 5.94
N LEU A 110 1.55 -5.29 4.67
CA LEU A 110 2.05 -4.49 3.55
C LEU A 110 0.88 -4.03 2.68
N LEU A 111 0.77 -2.74 2.39
CA LEU A 111 -0.20 -2.18 1.44
C LEU A 111 0.52 -1.68 0.19
N VAL A 112 0.18 -2.20 -0.99
CA VAL A 112 0.65 -1.72 -2.30
C VAL A 112 -0.46 -0.89 -2.93
N LEU A 113 -0.25 0.42 -3.07
CA LEU A 113 -1.20 1.33 -3.73
C LEU A 113 -0.73 1.64 -5.15
N ASP A 114 -1.57 1.32 -6.12
CA ASP A 114 -1.31 1.47 -7.56
C ASP A 114 -2.11 2.65 -8.16
N ASN A 115 -1.64 3.19 -9.29
CA ASN A 115 -2.27 4.22 -10.10
C ASN A 115 -2.56 5.53 -9.34
N CYS A 116 -1.77 5.91 -8.34
CA CYS A 116 -2.03 7.11 -7.52
C CYS A 116 -1.91 8.45 -8.29
N GLU A 117 -1.39 8.47 -9.51
CA GLU A 117 -1.06 9.68 -10.26
C GLU A 117 -2.25 10.61 -10.55
N HIS A 118 -3.46 10.07 -10.67
CA HIS A 118 -4.65 10.86 -10.99
C HIS A 118 -5.23 11.61 -9.77
N LEU A 119 -4.79 11.29 -8.54
CA LEU A 119 -5.31 11.87 -7.31
C LEU A 119 -4.72 13.24 -6.94
N GLY A 120 -3.80 13.78 -7.75
CA GLY A 120 -3.20 15.10 -7.51
C GLY A 120 -2.27 15.16 -6.27
N ARG A 121 -1.47 16.22 -6.15
CA ARG A 121 -0.49 16.35 -5.04
C ARG A 121 -1.19 16.79 -3.73
N PRO A 122 -0.70 16.35 -2.55
CA PRO A 122 0.58 15.72 -2.30
C PRO A 122 0.50 14.20 -2.06
N VAL A 123 -0.12 13.42 -2.96
CA VAL A 123 0.32 12.04 -3.16
C VAL A 123 1.25 12.04 -4.36
N ARG A 124 2.49 12.48 -4.12
CA ARG A 124 3.54 11.99 -5.01
C ARG A 124 3.81 10.56 -4.56
N ARG A 125 3.81 9.67 -5.57
CA ARG A 125 4.73 8.54 -5.70
C ARG A 125 4.09 7.29 -5.03
N TRP A 126 4.13 6.17 -5.75
CA TRP A 126 3.53 4.84 -5.51
C TRP A 126 3.73 4.33 -4.09
N TRP A 127 2.69 3.98 -3.35
CA TRP A 127 2.83 3.76 -1.91
C TRP A 127 2.99 2.28 -1.57
N ILE A 128 4.05 1.94 -0.82
CA ILE A 128 4.12 0.68 -0.08
C ILE A 128 4.08 1.00 1.42
N ALA A 129 2.96 0.75 2.11
CA ALA A 129 2.78 1.06 3.54
C ALA A 129 3.03 -0.18 4.42
N CYS A 130 3.95 -0.08 5.37
CA CYS A 130 4.15 -1.08 6.43
C CYS A 130 3.52 -0.61 7.74
N SER A 131 2.62 -1.39 8.34
CA SER A 131 1.79 -0.98 9.49
C SER A 131 2.45 -1.15 10.87
N ARG A 132 3.78 -1.34 10.98
CA ARG A 132 4.47 -1.45 12.29
C ARG A 132 4.12 -0.27 13.23
N PRO A 133 3.84 -0.53 14.52
CA PRO A 133 3.50 0.55 15.45
C PRO A 133 4.74 1.39 15.79
N VAL A 134 4.84 2.61 15.26
CA VAL A 134 5.54 3.70 15.95
C VAL A 134 4.80 5.02 15.76
N ARG A 135 4.64 5.68 16.90
CA ARG A 135 4.12 7.00 17.27
C ARG A 135 4.30 8.23 16.35
N ASN A 136 4.76 8.14 15.10
CA ASN A 136 5.09 9.34 14.29
C ASN A 136 4.80 9.21 12.78
N CYS A 137 3.64 8.72 12.37
CA CYS A 137 3.10 9.09 11.04
C CYS A 137 2.27 10.37 11.20
N VAL A 138 2.95 11.49 11.01
CA VAL A 138 2.39 12.84 11.10
C VAL A 138 1.46 13.08 9.90
N SER A 139 0.18 13.29 10.24
CA SER A 139 -0.86 14.05 9.53
C SER A 139 -1.13 13.74 8.05
N TRP A 140 -2.29 13.13 7.80
CA TRP A 140 -3.21 13.68 6.80
C TRP A 140 -3.53 15.13 7.22
N PRO A 141 -3.28 16.17 6.41
CA PRO A 141 -4.03 17.39 6.59
C PRO A 141 -5.46 17.07 6.17
N VAL A 142 -6.37 17.11 7.15
CA VAL A 142 -7.77 17.38 6.89
C VAL A 142 -7.78 18.76 6.21
N ALA A 143 -7.97 18.80 4.90
CA ALA A 143 -8.24 20.07 4.24
C ALA A 143 -9.67 20.46 4.64
N GLY A 144 -9.77 21.23 5.72
CA GLY A 144 -10.95 21.97 6.12
C GLY A 144 -10.54 23.42 6.40
N ARG A 145 -11.21 24.34 5.69
CA ARG A 145 -11.07 25.81 5.61
C ARG A 145 -10.06 26.27 4.55
N ASP A 146 -10.45 26.95 3.47
CA ASP A 146 -11.63 27.79 3.17
C ASP A 146 -12.22 27.50 1.78
#